data_AF-A0A958UH66-F1
#
_entry.id   AF-A0A958UH66-F1
#
_cell.length_a   1.000
_cell.length_b   1.000
_cell.length_c   1.000
_cell.angle_alpha   90.00
_cell.angle_beta   90.00
_cell.angle_gamma   90.00
#
_symmetry.space_group_name_H-M   'P 1'
#
loop_
_entity.id
_entity.type
_entity.pdbx_description
1 polymer ?
#
loop_
_entity_poly.entity_id
_entity_poly.type
_entity_poly.pdbx_seq_one_letter_code
_entity_poly.pdbx_strand_id
1 'polypeptide(L)' 'KKMKEKHCIELPQGICKDLDINQFNTMIDVALSLEPLWENAIGKNWKTKITRDTLLELYKKM' A
#
# COMPACT_ATOMS: atom_id res chain seq x y z
N LYS A 1 11.43 6.36 -11.57
CA LYS A 1 10.78 6.50 -12.91
C LYS A 1 11.75 6.25 -14.05
N LYS A 2 13.00 6.75 -13.99
CA LYS A 2 14.07 6.53 -14.98
C LYS A 2 14.23 5.09 -15.52
N MET A 3 14.16 4.06 -14.67
CA MET A 3 14.27 2.66 -15.14
C MET A 3 13.03 2.18 -15.91
N LYS A 4 11.83 2.65 -15.55
CA LYS A 4 10.60 2.32 -16.29
C LYS A 4 10.66 2.88 -17.71
N GLU A 5 11.09 4.13 -17.84
CA GLU A 5 11.28 4.80 -19.14
C GLU A 5 12.35 4.10 -19.98
N LYS A 6 13.52 3.81 -19.38
CA LYS A 6 14.61 3.12 -20.08
C LYS A 6 14.20 1.75 -20.65
N HIS A 7 13.30 1.06 -19.96
CA HIS A 7 12.86 -0.28 -20.31
C HIS A 7 11.44 -0.32 -20.90
N CYS A 8 10.86 0.83 -21.24
CA CYS A 8 9.50 0.96 -21.79
C CYS A 8 8.43 0.21 -20.98
N ILE A 9 8.53 0.27 -19.64
CA ILE A 9 7.59 -0.38 -18.72
C ILE A 9 6.50 0.62 -18.32
N GLU A 10 5.27 0.30 -18.69
CA GLU A 10 4.07 0.97 -18.21
C GLU A 10 3.45 0.17 -17.07
N LEU A 11 3.13 0.86 -15.97
CA LEU A 11 2.39 0.26 -14.86
C LEU A 11 0.93 0.68 -14.98
N PRO A 12 -0.04 -0.26 -14.84
CA PRO A 12 -1.44 0.10 -14.82
C PRO A 12 -1.74 1.11 -13.71
N GLN A 13 -2.73 1.97 -13.94
CA GLN A 13 -3.16 3.02 -13.03
C GLN A 13 -4.63 2.84 -12.69
N GLY A 14 -5.03 3.24 -11.48
CA GLY A 14 -6.42 3.17 -11.03
C GLY A 14 -6.86 1.74 -10.74
N ILE A 15 -5.92 0.87 -10.34
CA ILE A 15 -6.20 -0.55 -10.08
C ILE A 15 -7.21 -0.71 -8.94
N CYS A 16 -7.18 0.21 -7.97
CA CYS A 16 -8.06 0.16 -6.80
C CYS A 16 -9.29 1.06 -6.94
N LYS A 17 -9.54 1.67 -8.10
CA LYS A 17 -10.56 2.71 -8.27
C LYS A 17 -11.99 2.23 -7.96
N ASP A 18 -12.30 0.99 -8.32
CA ASP A 18 -13.66 0.44 -8.25
C ASP A 18 -13.83 -0.57 -7.10
N LEU A 19 -12.88 -0.62 -6.16
CA LEU A 19 -12.97 -1.50 -5.00
C LEU A 19 -13.98 -0.98 -3.99
N ASP A 20 -14.72 -1.91 -3.39
CA ASP A 20 -15.61 -1.60 -2.29
C ASP A 20 -14.87 -1.53 -0.94
N ILE A 21 -15.56 -1.01 0.08
CA ILE A 21 -15.03 -0.83 1.44
C ILE A 21 -14.57 -2.17 2.06
N ASN A 22 -15.26 -3.27 1.81
CA ASN A 22 -14.91 -4.57 2.37
C ASN A 22 -13.64 -5.15 1.73
N GLN A 23 -13.45 -4.91 0.43
CA GLN A 23 -12.23 -5.25 -0.28
C GLN A 23 -11.04 -4.44 0.24
N PHE A 24 -11.19 -3.13 0.42
CA PHE A 24 -10.15 -2.30 1.06
C PHE A 24 -9.84 -2.79 2.48
N ASN A 25 -10.86 -3.08 3.29
CA ASN A 25 -10.67 -3.57 4.65
C ASN A 25 -9.86 -4.86 4.68
N THR A 26 -10.17 -5.81 3.78
CA THR A 26 -9.44 -7.08 3.67
C THR A 26 -7.97 -6.85 3.33
N MET A 27 -7.67 -5.97 2.36
CA MET A 27 -6.29 -5.63 1.99
C MET A 27 -5.53 -4.97 3.14
N ILE A 28 -6.18 -4.06 3.87
CA ILE A 28 -5.61 -3.37 5.03
C ILE A 28 -5.32 -4.35 6.16
N ASP A 29 -6.23 -5.29 6.44
CA ASP A 29 -6.04 -6.30 7.51
C ASP A 29 -4.82 -7.18 7.21
N VAL A 30 -4.70 -7.64 5.96
CA VAL A 30 -3.53 -8.41 5.52
C VAL A 30 -2.27 -7.56 5.66
N ALA A 31 -2.27 -6.31 5.17
CA ALA A 31 -1.12 -5.43 5.26
C ALA A 31 -0.67 -5.17 6.71
N LEU A 32 -1.61 -4.93 7.64
CA LEU A 32 -1.29 -4.69 9.05
C LEU A 32 -0.74 -5.93 9.76
N SER A 33 -1.07 -7.14 9.30
CA SER A 33 -0.53 -8.38 9.85
C SER A 33 0.96 -8.61 9.54
N LEU A 34 1.53 -7.88 8.57
CA LEU A 34 2.93 -8.01 8.13
C LEU A 34 3.91 -7.23 9.04
N GLU A 35 3.77 -7.38 10.36
CA GLU A 35 4.53 -6.61 11.36
C GLU A 35 6.06 -6.63 11.14
N PRO A 36 6.71 -7.79 10.83
CA PRO A 36 8.15 -7.82 10.62
C PRO A 36 8.62 -6.95 9.44
N LEU A 37 7.80 -6.83 8.39
CA LEU A 37 8.13 -6.01 7.22
C LEU A 37 8.03 -4.51 7.57
N TRP A 38 7.00 -4.13 8.33
CA TRP A 38 6.82 -2.76 8.77
C TRP A 38 7.87 -2.31 9.77
N GLU A 39 8.22 -3.16 10.73
CA GLU A 39 9.32 -2.87 11.67
C GLU A 39 10.65 -2.73 10.92
N ASN A 40 10.93 -3.59 9.94
CA ASN A 40 12.13 -3.50 9.12
C ASN A 40 12.20 -2.19 8.31
N ALA A 41 11.08 -1.71 7.76
CA ALA A 41 11.06 -0.52 6.90
C ALA A 41 10.96 0.80 7.68
N ILE A 42 10.23 0.84 8.79
CA ILE A 42 9.80 2.07 9.48
C ILE A 42 10.28 2.13 10.94
N GLY A 43 10.80 1.02 11.46
CA GLY A 43 11.31 0.86 12.81
C GLY A 43 10.26 0.39 13.81
N LYS A 44 10.69 0.19 15.06
CA LYS A 44 9.87 -0.37 16.16
C LYS A 44 8.53 0.35 16.40
N ASN A 45 8.47 1.65 16.11
CA ASN A 45 7.27 2.46 16.31
C ASN A 45 6.40 2.56 15.05
N TRP A 46 6.48 1.61 14.12
CA TRP A 46 5.74 1.65 12.85
C TRP A 46 4.22 1.75 13.04
N LYS A 47 3.66 1.17 14.11
CA LYS A 47 2.20 1.16 14.40
C LYS A 47 1.60 2.57 14.59
N THR A 48 2.41 3.58 14.90
CA THR A 48 1.93 4.97 14.99
C THR A 48 1.86 5.68 13.64
N LYS A 49 2.54 5.14 12.61
CA LYS A 49 2.65 5.72 11.27
C LYS A 49 1.79 4.97 10.24
N ILE A 50 1.76 3.64 10.33
CA ILE A 50 0.98 2.77 9.45
C ILE A 50 -0.32 2.41 10.15
N THR A 51 -1.31 3.27 9.97
CA THR A 51 -2.68 3.08 10.45
C THR A 51 -3.57 2.61 9.30
N ARG A 52 -4.82 2.24 9.62
CA ARG A 52 -5.82 1.91 8.59
C ARG A 52 -6.01 3.06 7.60
N ASP A 53 -6.06 4.30 8.09
CA ASP A 53 -6.23 5.48 7.26
C ASP A 53 -5.02 5.70 6.33
N THR A 54 -3.80 5.54 6.87
CA THR A 54 -2.58 5.62 6.05
C THR A 54 -2.60 4.62 4.90
N LEU A 55 -3.03 3.37 5.17
CA LEU A 55 -3.10 2.32 4.16
C LEU A 55 -4.24 2.54 3.16
N LEU A 56 -5.41 3.01 3.61
CA LEU A 56 -6.52 3.34 2.73
C LEU A 56 -6.14 4.44 1.74
N GLU A 57 -5.51 5.52 2.23
CA GLU A 57 -5.05 6.61 1.38
C GLU A 57 -3.90 6.20 0.44
N LEU A 58 -3.12 5.18 0.82
CA LEU A 58 -2.12 4.58 -0.07
C LEU A 58 -2.80 3.79 -1.19
N TYR A 59 -3.78 2.94 -0.88
CA TYR A 59 -4.46 2.11 -1.87
C TYR A 59 -5.32 2.95 -2.84
N LYS A 60 -5.96 4.03 -2.38
CA LYS A 60 -6.71 4.95 -3.25
C LYS A 60 -5.84 5.66 -4.30
N LYS A 61 -4.52 5.69 -4.12
CA LYS A 61 -3.56 6.28 -5.08
C LYS A 61 -3.09 5.29 -6.15
N MET A 62 -3.48 4.01 -6.07
CA MET A 62 -3.06 2.94 -6.98
C MET A 62 -3.98 2.76 -8.18
#